data_AF-A0A7C6BY48-F1
#
_entry.id   AF-A0A7C6BY48-F1
#
_cell.length_a   1.000
_cell.length_b   1.000
_cell.length_c   1.000
_cell.angle_alpha   90.00
_cell.angle_beta   90.00
_cell.angle_gamma   90.00
#
_symmetry.space_group_name_H-M   'P 1'
#
loop_
_entity.id
_entity.type
_entity.pdbx_description
1 polymer ?
#
loop_
_entity_poly.entity_id
_entity_poly.type
_entity_poly.pdbx_seq_one_letter_code
_entity_poly.pdbx_strand_id
1 'polypeptide(L)' 'AGNLIREAAKITGGGGGGRPDMAQAGGKNPEKIAEALTYIKDAISKL' A
#
# COMPACT_ATOMS: atom_id res chain seq x y z
N ALA A 1 5.21 8.76 0.20
CA ALA A 1 4.21 7.95 -0.52
C ALA A 1 4.74 6.59 -1.00
N GLY A 2 5.83 6.53 -1.77
CA GLY A 2 6.32 5.29 -2.40
C GLY A 2 6.59 4.08 -1.48
N ASN A 3 7.14 4.29 -0.29
CA ASN A 3 7.41 3.18 0.64
C ASN A 3 6.13 2.58 1.23
N LEU A 4 5.19 3.43 1.65
CA LEU A 4 3.89 3.00 2.19
C LEU A 4 3.11 2.18 1.16
N ILE A 5 3.00 2.68 -0.08
CA ILE A 5 2.21 1.98 -1.11
C ILE A 5 2.83 0.64 -1.51
N ARG A 6 4.17 0.50 -1.43
CA ARG A 6 4.86 -0.75 -1.73
C ARG A 6 4.54 -1.83 -0.71
N GLU A 7 4.52 -1.50 0.58
CA GLU A 7 4.17 -2.46 1.63
C GLU A 7 2.70 -2.86 1.55
N ALA A 8 1.80 -1.91 1.28
CA ALA A 8 0.38 -2.21 1.02
C ALA A 8 0.19 -3.12 -0.22
N ALA A 9 0.97 -2.92 -1.27
CA ALA A 9 0.90 -3.74 -2.48
C ALA A 9 1.26 -5.21 -2.22
N LYS A 10 2.25 -5.47 -1.36
CA LYS A 10 2.65 -6.83 -0.98
C LYS A 10 1.50 -7.59 -0.30
N ILE A 11 0.72 -6.91 0.54
CA ILE A 11 -0.48 -7.50 1.18
C ILE A 11 -1.45 -8.01 0.10
N THR A 12 -1.69 -7.20 -0.94
CA THR A 12 -2.52 -7.57 -2.10
C THR A 12 -1.83 -8.49 -3.12
N GLY A 13 -0.62 -9.01 -2.82
CA GLY A 13 0.11 -9.90 -3.72
C GLY A 13 0.67 -9.24 -4.98
N GLY A 14 1.04 -7.96 -4.90
CA GLY A 14 1.60 -7.22 -6.02
C GLY A 14 2.72 -6.26 -5.65
N GLY A 15 2.84 -5.19 -6.42
CA GLY A 15 3.95 -4.24 -6.32
C GLY A 15 3.55 -2.85 -6.78
N GLY A 16 4.46 -1.89 -6.60
CA GLY A 16 4.24 -0.51 -7.00
C GLY A 16 5.35 0.43 -6.56
N GLY A 17 5.13 1.71 -6.80
CA GLY A 17 6.12 2.75 -6.55
C GLY A 17 5.63 4.13 -6.97
N GLY A 18 6.53 5.11 -6.87
CA GLY A 18 6.26 6.49 -7.21
C GLY A 18 7.19 7.42 -6.45
N ARG A 19 6.93 8.71 -6.59
CA ARG A 19 7.69 9.78 -5.94
C ARG A 19 7.31 9.91 -4.45
N PRO A 20 8.09 10.67 -3.65
CA PRO A 20 7.79 10.89 -2.24
C PRO A 20 6.40 11.51 -2.02
N ASP A 21 5.96 12.39 -2.91
CA ASP A 21 4.69 13.11 -2.91
C ASP A 21 3.51 12.30 -3.48
N MET A 22 3.76 11.42 -4.46
CA MET A 22 2.71 10.62 -5.09
C MET A 22 3.20 9.22 -5.47
N ALA A 23 2.42 8.19 -5.16
CA ALA A 23 2.73 6.82 -5.53
C ALA A 23 1.48 5.98 -5.82
N GLN A 24 1.67 4.93 -6.62
CA GLN A 24 0.60 4.02 -7.05
C GLN A 24 1.09 2.57 -6.98
N ALA A 25 0.18 1.65 -6.72
CA ALA A 25 0.46 0.21 -6.72
C ALA A 25 -0.79 -0.59 -7.07
N GLY A 26 -0.59 -1.89 -7.35
CA GLY A 26 -1.68 -2.85 -7.56
C GLY A 26 -1.26 -4.24 -7.10
N GLY A 27 -2.23 -5.16 -7.10
CA GLY A 27 -2.03 -6.54 -6.69
C GLY A 27 -3.05 -7.50 -7.30
N LYS A 28 -2.78 -8.80 -7.15
CA LYS A 28 -3.57 -9.89 -7.74
C LYS A 28 -4.73 -10.34 -6.87
N ASN A 29 -4.74 -9.90 -5.61
CA ASN A 29 -5.67 -10.35 -4.57
C ASN A 29 -6.62 -9.20 -4.16
N PRO A 30 -7.67 -8.91 -4.95
CA PRO A 30 -8.60 -7.82 -4.66
C PRO A 30 -9.34 -8.00 -3.31
N GLU A 31 -9.52 -9.24 -2.86
CA GLU A 31 -10.12 -9.56 -1.56
C GLU A 31 -9.31 -9.02 -0.36
N LYS A 32 -8.02 -8.71 -0.56
CA LYS A 32 -7.13 -8.17 0.47
C LYS A 32 -7.04 -6.64 0.50
N ILE A 33 -7.85 -5.94 -0.31
CA ILE A 33 -7.84 -4.47 -0.35
C ILE A 33 -8.15 -3.86 1.03
N ALA A 34 -9.12 -4.41 1.77
CA ALA A 34 -9.48 -3.90 3.09
C ALA A 34 -8.33 -4.01 4.12
N GLU A 35 -7.58 -5.11 4.07
CA GLU A 35 -6.40 -5.34 4.91
C GLU A 35 -5.30 -4.32 4.56
N ALA A 36 -5.02 -4.12 3.27
CA ALA A 36 -4.02 -3.15 2.81
C ALA A 36 -4.38 -1.71 3.20
N LEU A 37 -5.65 -1.32 3.12
CA LEU A 37 -6.13 0.00 3.56
C LEU A 37 -5.99 0.18 5.08
N THR A 38 -6.27 -0.86 5.86
CA THR A 38 -6.10 -0.85 7.32
C THR A 38 -4.64 -0.66 7.69
N TYR A 39 -3.73 -1.41 7.05
CA TYR A 39 -2.29 -1.24 7.22
C TYR A 39 -1.83 0.20 6.94
N ILE A 40 -2.30 0.81 5.84
CA ILE A 40 -1.95 2.20 5.49
C ILE A 40 -2.44 3.17 6.57
N LYS A 41 -3.68 3.01 7.04
CA LYS A 41 -4.24 3.86 8.10
C LYS A 41 -3.42 3.79 9.38
N ASP A 42 -3.07 2.58 9.80
CA ASP A 42 -2.27 2.35 11.00
C ASP A 42 -0.85 2.90 10.85
N ALA A 43 -0.22 2.71 9.69
CA ALA A 43 1.11 3.22 9.41
C ALA A 43 1.14 4.76 9.46
N ILE A 44 0.15 5.44 8.88
CA ILE A 44 0.07 6.91 8.90
C ILE A 44 -0.17 7.44 10.31
N SER A 45 -0.95 6.76 11.15
CA SER A 45 -1.18 7.19 12.54
C SER A 45 0.06 7.15 13.44
N LYS A 46 1.14 6.48 12.99
CA LYS A 46 2.40 6.31 13.72
C LYS A 46 3.54 7.15 13.16
N LEU A 47 3.27 7.93 12.11
CA LEU A 47 4.19 8.93 11.55
C LEU A 47 4.02 10.26 12.28
#